data_AF-A0A6G0Z0W9-F1
#
_entry.id   AF-A0A6G0Z0W9-F1
#
_cell.length_a   1.000
_cell.length_b   1.000
_cell.length_c   1.000
_cell.angle_alpha   90.00
_cell.angle_beta   90.00
_cell.angle_gamma   90.00
#
_symmetry.space_group_name_H-M   'P 1'
#
loop_
_entity.id
_entity.type
_entity.pdbx_description
1 polymer ?
#
loop_
_entity_poly.entity_id
_entity_poly.type
_entity_poly.pdbx_seq_one_letter_code
_entity_poly.pdbx_strand_id
1 'polypeptide(L)'
;MGPSFGGTQRALVSVSAEIAGKVIAVRRCGVFLKGNPAIRCFRCRGDNHKASTCRGPDRRKLCMTCSGENHLAKLCRSAPNCVLCKEMK
;
A
#
# COMPACT_ATOMS: atom_id res chain seq x y z
N MET A 1 -4.05 -22.23 -5.81
CA MET A 1 -3.12 -21.92 -6.92
C MET A 1 -3.91 -22.13 -8.21
N GLY A 2 -4.41 -21.06 -8.84
CA GLY A 2 -5.20 -21.19 -10.07
C GLY A 2 -4.29 -21.39 -11.30
N PRO A 3 -4.69 -22.17 -12.31
CA PRO A 3 -3.87 -22.35 -13.51
C PRO A 3 -3.74 -21.02 -14.26
N SER A 4 -2.55 -20.76 -14.80
CA SER A 4 -2.29 -19.59 -15.66
C SER A 4 -2.26 -20.05 -17.13
N PHE A 5 -3.02 -19.37 -17.98
CA PHE A 5 -3.05 -19.60 -19.43
C PHE A 5 -1.67 -19.26 -20.02
N GLY A 6 -1.05 -20.20 -20.75
CA GLY A 6 0.27 -20.01 -21.40
C GLY A 6 1.40 -20.91 -20.93
N GLY A 7 1.14 -21.93 -20.08
CA GLY A 7 2.12 -22.97 -19.72
C GLY A 7 3.20 -22.55 -18.71
N THR A 8 3.36 -21.27 -18.41
CA THR A 8 4.25 -20.79 -17.34
C THR A 8 3.58 -20.87 -15.97
N GLN A 9 4.24 -21.51 -15.00
CA GLN A 9 3.76 -21.61 -13.61
C GLN A 9 4.44 -20.57 -12.72
N ARG A 10 3.69 -20.00 -11.77
CA ARG A 10 4.22 -19.10 -10.73
C ARG A 10 4.42 -19.89 -9.44
N ALA A 11 5.63 -19.89 -8.90
CA ALA A 11 5.94 -20.46 -7.59
C ALA A 11 6.16 -19.34 -6.56
N LEU A 12 5.75 -19.57 -5.32
CA LEU A 12 6.07 -18.71 -4.20
C LEU A 12 7.14 -19.41 -3.37
N VAL A 13 8.32 -18.78 -3.26
CA VAL A 13 9.48 -19.33 -2.54
C VAL A 13 9.83 -18.39 -1.41
N SER A 14 10.01 -18.94 -0.22
CA SER A 14 10.51 -18.21 0.95
C SER A 14 12.03 -18.32 0.97
N VAL A 15 12.74 -17.20 0.85
CA VAL A 15 14.21 -17.13 0.90
C VAL A 15 14.66 -16.05 1.88
N SER A 16 15.85 -16.22 2.46
CA SER A 16 16.50 -15.20 3.29
C SER A 16 16.78 -13.93 2.50
N ALA A 17 16.73 -12.77 3.17
CA ALA A 17 16.88 -11.46 2.54
C ALA A 17 18.21 -11.31 1.77
N GLU A 18 19.29 -11.93 2.27
CA GLU A 18 20.61 -11.94 1.63
C GLU A 18 20.63 -12.67 0.26
N ILE A 19 19.80 -13.71 0.11
CA ILE A 19 19.72 -14.52 -1.11
C ILE A 19 18.73 -13.89 -2.09
N ALA A 20 17.72 -13.20 -1.58
CA ALA A 20 16.67 -12.58 -2.38
C ALA A 20 17.22 -11.67 -3.49
N GLY A 21 18.22 -10.84 -3.18
CA GLY A 21 18.87 -9.97 -4.18
C GLY A 21 19.49 -10.73 -5.35
N LYS A 22 20.14 -11.87 -5.07
CA LYS A 22 20.76 -12.73 -6.10
C LYS A 22 19.71 -13.43 -6.96
N VAL A 23 18.59 -13.83 -6.36
CA VAL A 23 17.50 -14.53 -7.06
C VAL A 23 16.72 -13.56 -7.97
N ILE A 24 16.53 -12.30 -7.56
CA ILE A 24 15.89 -11.28 -8.40
C ILE A 24 16.73 -10.94 -9.63
N ALA A 25 18.06 -11.04 -9.52
CA ALA A 25 18.97 -10.80 -10.65
C ALA A 25 18.90 -11.88 -11.75
N VAL A 26 18.23 -13.01 -11.49
CA VAL A 26 18.08 -14.09 -12.47
C VAL A 26 17.11 -13.66 -13.57
N ARG A 27 17.61 -13.50 -14.80
CA ARG A 27 16.77 -13.06 -15.94
C ARG A 27 15.88 -14.15 -16.55
N ARG A 28 16.16 -15.44 -16.31
CA ARG A 28 15.37 -16.55 -16.88
C ARG A 28 13.99 -16.71 -16.24
N CYS A 29 13.81 -16.25 -15.00
CA CYS A 29 12.54 -16.29 -14.28
C CYS A 29 12.21 -14.88 -13.78
N GLY A 30 11.01 -14.37 -14.07
CA GLY A 30 10.55 -13.10 -13.54
C GLY A 30 10.27 -13.21 -12.05
N VAL A 31 11.28 -12.95 -11.22
CA VAL A 31 11.16 -13.00 -9.76
C VAL A 31 10.85 -11.60 -9.23
N PHE A 32 9.80 -11.50 -8.41
CA PHE A 32 9.37 -10.27 -7.77
C PHE A 32 9.32 -10.45 -6.26
N LEU A 33 9.84 -9.46 -5.52
CA LEU A 33 9.64 -9.41 -4.07
C LEU A 33 8.15 -9.19 -3.78
N LYS A 34 7.55 -10.14 -3.08
CA LYS A 34 6.22 -9.95 -2.50
C LYS A 34 6.37 -9.13 -1.21
N GLY A 35 6.57 -7.82 -1.37
CA GLY A 35 6.54 -6.90 -0.24
C GLY A 35 5.19 -6.97 0.46
N ASN A 36 5.18 -6.90 1.80
CA ASN A 36 3.95 -6.66 2.53
C ASN A 36 3.56 -5.20 2.27
N PRO A 37 2.50 -4.88 1.53
CA PRO A 37 2.11 -3.50 1.31
C PRO A 37 1.87 -2.87 2.68
N ALA A 38 2.49 -1.72 2.94
CA ALA A 38 2.25 -0.98 4.17
C ALA A 38 0.74 -0.80 4.34
N ILE A 39 0.19 -1.39 5.40
CA ILE A 39 -1.24 -1.36 5.64
C ILE A 39 -1.61 0.07 6.06
N ARG A 40 -2.17 0.82 5.12
CA ARG A 40 -2.67 2.17 5.37
C ARG A 40 -4.15 2.14 5.67
N CYS A 41 -4.53 2.73 6.80
CA CYS A 41 -5.92 2.84 7.19
C CYS A 41 -6.60 3.98 6.43
N PHE A 42 -7.55 3.69 5.55
CA PHE A 42 -8.32 4.74 4.85
C PHE A 42 -9.29 5.53 5.76
N ARG A 43 -9.46 5.09 7.02
CA ARG A 43 -10.34 5.75 8.01
C ARG A 43 -9.62 6.88 8.74
N CYS A 44 -8.49 6.60 9.38
CA CYS A 44 -7.71 7.60 10.14
C CYS A 44 -6.45 8.08 9.40
N ARG A 45 -6.12 7.46 8.26
CA ARG A 45 -4.91 7.68 7.44
C ARG A 45 -3.61 7.15 8.03
N GLY A 46 -3.64 6.60 9.25
CA GLY A 46 -2.49 6.00 9.92
C GLY A 46 -2.01 4.71 9.26
N ASP A 47 -0.83 4.27 9.65
CA ASP A 47 -0.24 3.00 9.24
C ASP A 47 -0.55 1.87 10.25
N ASN A 48 -0.06 0.67 9.97
CA ASN A 48 -0.14 -0.53 10.82
C ASN A 48 -1.51 -1.24 10.92
N HIS A 49 -2.62 -0.64 10.46
CA HIS A 49 -3.94 -1.26 10.61
C HIS A 49 -4.92 -0.96 9.46
N LYS A 50 -5.96 -1.80 9.33
CA LYS A 50 -7.01 -1.66 8.31
C LYS A 50 -8.17 -0.83 8.85
N ALA A 51 -8.98 -0.28 7.94
CA ALA A 51 -10.15 0.50 8.30
C ALA A 51 -11.18 -0.26 9.15
N SER A 52 -11.22 -1.60 9.05
CA SER A 52 -12.09 -2.48 9.86
C SER A 52 -11.64 -2.62 11.32
N THR A 53 -10.34 -2.49 11.60
CA THR A 53 -9.77 -2.59 12.95
C THR A 53 -9.40 -1.22 13.54
N CYS A 54 -9.82 -0.15 12.85
CA CYS A 54 -9.46 1.22 13.22
C CYS A 54 -10.31 1.72 14.39
N ARG A 55 -9.62 2.08 15.48
CA ARG A 55 -10.17 2.78 16.67
C ARG A 55 -9.90 4.29 16.66
N GLY A 56 -9.31 4.82 15.58
CA GLY A 56 -8.98 6.24 15.45
C GLY A 56 -10.14 7.10 14.92
N PRO A 57 -9.92 8.42 14.79
CA PRO A 57 -10.92 9.35 14.29
C PRO A 57 -11.34 9.02 12.85
N ASP A 58 -12.63 9.14 12.57
CA ASP A 58 -13.19 8.87 11.24
C ASP A 58 -12.98 10.08 10.31
N ARG A 59 -12.05 9.94 9.35
CA ARG A 59 -11.69 10.97 8.37
C ARG A 59 -12.04 10.57 6.94
N ARG A 60 -12.94 9.59 6.77
CA ARG A 60 -13.29 9.05 5.44
C ARG A 60 -13.94 10.08 4.53
N LYS A 61 -14.64 11.06 5.11
CA LYS A 61 -15.34 12.13 4.37
C LYS A 61 -14.40 13.24 3.90
N LEU A 62 -13.18 13.32 4.44
CA LEU A 62 -12.22 14.35 4.08
C LEU A 62 -11.37 13.91 2.89
N CYS A 63 -11.04 14.84 2.01
CA CYS A 63 -10.18 14.62 0.86
C CYS A 63 -8.80 14.08 1.31
N MET A 64 -8.34 12.97 0.71
CA MET A 64 -7.05 12.36 1.07
C MET A 64 -5.84 13.26 0.77
N THR A 65 -5.98 14.24 -0.12
CA THR A 65 -4.90 15.14 -0.54
C THR A 65 -4.80 16.35 0.37
N CYS A 66 -5.88 17.14 0.52
CA CYS A 66 -5.85 18.42 1.24
C CYS A 66 -6.62 18.41 2.56
N SER A 67 -7.32 17.32 2.87
CA SER A 67 -8.17 17.21 4.07
C SER A 67 -9.35 18.19 4.11
N GLY A 68 -9.76 18.76 2.98
CA GLY A 68 -11.00 19.51 2.85
C GLY A 68 -12.22 18.60 2.72
N GLU A 69 -13.40 19.15 3.02
CA GLU A 69 -14.70 18.53 2.78
C GLU A 69 -15.20 18.79 1.35
N ASN A 70 -16.26 18.10 0.93
CA ASN A 70 -16.99 18.31 -0.33
C ASN A 70 -16.30 17.91 -1.65
N HIS A 71 -15.15 17.23 -1.63
CA HIS A 71 -14.53 16.74 -2.88
C HIS A 71 -13.68 15.47 -2.70
N LEU A 72 -13.56 14.72 -3.80
CA LEU A 72 -12.69 13.56 -3.90
C LEU A 72 -11.26 13.99 -4.23
N ALA A 73 -10.27 13.19 -3.82
CA ALA A 73 -8.86 13.44 -4.11
C ALA A 73 -8.56 13.63 -5.61
N LYS A 74 -9.33 12.97 -6.49
CA LYS A 74 -9.22 13.11 -7.96
C LYS A 74 -9.57 14.52 -8.47
N LEU A 75 -10.43 15.24 -7.76
CA LEU A 75 -10.89 16.59 -8.12
C LEU A 75 -10.20 17.66 -7.27
N CYS A 76 -9.24 17.28 -6.43
CA CYS A 76 -8.56 18.20 -5.53
C CYS A 76 -7.57 19.08 -6.32
N ARG A 77 -7.77 20.39 -6.27
CA ARG A 77 -6.83 21.41 -6.82
C ARG A 77 -6.03 22.12 -5.73
N SER A 78 -6.29 21.81 -4.46
CA SER A 78 -5.61 22.42 -3.32
C SER A 78 -4.23 21.80 -3.10
N ALA A 79 -3.34 22.55 -2.44
CA ALA A 79 -2.05 22.03 -2.02
C ALA A 79 -2.19 20.78 -1.12
N PRO A 80 -1.28 19.80 -1.23
CA PRO A 80 -1.30 18.61 -0.39
C PRO A 80 -1.12 19.00 1.09
N ASN A 81 -2.02 18.51 1.94
CA ASN A 81 -2.04 18.79 3.36
C ASN A 81 -2.32 17.51 4.16
N CYS A 82 -1.28 16.98 4.78
CA CYS A 82 -1.36 15.76 5.57
C CYS A 82 -1.72 16.09 7.02
N VAL A 83 -2.93 15.70 7.44
CA VAL A 83 -3.40 15.81 8.83
C VAL A 83 -2.49 15.10 9.83
N LEU A 84 -1.92 13.94 9.47
CA LEU A 84 -1.00 13.23 10.36
C LEU A 84 0.31 13.98 10.57
N CYS A 85 0.84 14.64 9.52
CA CYS A 85 2.04 15.46 9.64
C CYS A 85 1.79 16.73 10.48
N LYS A 86 0.55 17.21 10.57
CA LYS A 86 0.17 18.31 11.46
C LYS A 86 0.07 17.88 12.92
N GLU A 87 -0.37 16.65 13.17
CA GLU A 87 -0.52 16.08 14.52
C GLU A 87 0.79 15.54 15.10
N MET A 88 1.74 15.14 14.24
CA MET A 88 3.06 14.63 14.63
C MET A 88 4.08 15.75 14.83
N LYS A 89 3.63 16.92 15.31
CA LYS A 89 4.43 18.10 15.60
C LYS A 89 4.57 18.26 17.10
#